data_AF-A0A1Z9MG41-F1
#
_entry.id   AF-A0A1Z9MG41-F1
#
_cell.length_a   1.000
_cell.length_b   1.000
_cell.length_c   1.000
_cell.angle_alpha   90.00
_cell.angle_beta   90.00
_cell.angle_gamma   90.00
#
_symmetry.space_group_name_H-M   'P 1'
#
loop_
_entity.id
_entity.type
_entity.pdbx_description
1 polymer ?
#
loop_
_entity_poly.entity_id
_entity_poly.type
_entity_poly.pdbx_seq_one_letter_code
_entity_poly.pdbx_strand_id
1 'polypeptide(L)'
;MKVKNKIIVSQEREVFLYDTKLLRKEWSLEIKHKIAGVARFDNLVLISSYNWWGKVFSKFINFSSGETVLDIDENILSLLIYEDKLYFINKDKEIGCYSTIRKTKIFKVASAGLWSWDGTPPKIALIDKSIFAFSKRKAYKINLSNGEQSEAKLPKGLDNKSITALVDEFQININTFSSSPSGDSGFIAGDMGGGDAGGGDAGGGDGGG
;
A
#
# COMPACT_ATOMS: atom_id res chain seq x y z
N MET A 1 -26.28 -6.66 7.58
CA MET A 1 -24.80 -6.59 7.66
C MET A 1 -24.37 -7.45 8.85
N LYS A 2 -23.57 -8.52 8.67
CA LYS A 2 -23.03 -9.27 9.83
C LYS A 2 -22.07 -8.35 10.57
N VAL A 3 -22.34 -8.07 11.85
CA VAL A 3 -21.45 -7.27 12.69
C VAL A 3 -20.12 -8.04 12.82
N LYS A 4 -19.04 -7.49 12.28
CA LYS A 4 -17.70 -8.07 12.41
C LYS A 4 -17.09 -7.53 13.71
N ASN A 5 -17.09 -8.33 14.77
CA ASN A 5 -16.48 -7.99 16.07
C ASN A 5 -14.96 -8.22 16.08
N LYS A 6 -14.29 -7.94 14.97
CA LYS A 6 -12.88 -8.29 14.79
C LYS A 6 -12.12 -7.15 14.16
N ILE A 7 -11.01 -6.76 14.78
CA ILE A 7 -10.09 -5.73 14.30
C ILE A 7 -8.68 -6.29 14.27
N ILE A 8 -7.88 -5.83 13.32
CA ILE A 8 -6.43 -6.04 13.39
C ILE A 8 -5.80 -4.83 14.06
N VAL A 9 -4.88 -5.12 14.96
CA VAL A 9 -4.15 -4.13 15.72
C VAL A 9 -2.67 -4.38 15.49
N SER A 10 -1.92 -3.32 15.22
CA SER A 10 -0.47 -3.30 15.33
C SER A 10 -0.08 -2.53 16.58
N GLN A 11 0.68 -3.17 17.47
CA GLN A 11 1.22 -2.55 18.68
C GLN A 11 2.71 -2.86 18.75
N GLU A 12 3.54 -1.81 18.73
CA GLU A 12 5.00 -1.93 18.65
C GLU A 12 5.48 -2.75 17.44
N ARG A 13 5.91 -4.00 17.69
CA ARG A 13 6.36 -4.97 16.68
C ARG A 13 5.41 -6.15 16.55
N GLU A 14 4.28 -6.14 17.23
CA GLU A 14 3.28 -7.20 17.18
C GLU A 14 2.11 -6.78 16.29
N VAL A 15 1.62 -7.71 15.47
CA VAL A 15 0.31 -7.60 14.79
C VAL A 15 -0.58 -8.72 15.30
N PHE A 16 -1.81 -8.41 15.67
CA PHE A 16 -2.76 -9.40 16.18
C PHE A 16 -4.19 -9.12 15.75
N LEU A 17 -4.99 -10.18 15.71
CA LEU A 17 -6.45 -10.09 15.56
C LEU A 17 -7.09 -10.04 16.94
N TYR A 18 -7.90 -9.01 17.18
CA TYR A 18 -8.60 -8.81 18.44
C TYR A 18 -10.11 -8.98 18.24
N ASP A 19 -10.71 -9.87 19.02
CA ASP A 19 -12.16 -10.00 19.09
C ASP A 19 -12.69 -8.93 20.05
N THR A 20 -13.42 -7.95 19.52
CA THR A 20 -13.94 -6.81 20.27
C THR A 20 -15.14 -7.15 21.15
N LYS A 21 -15.74 -8.32 20.97
CA LYS A 21 -16.83 -8.82 21.83
C LYS A 21 -16.29 -9.66 22.98
N LEU A 22 -15.32 -10.53 22.70
CA LEU A 22 -14.68 -11.41 23.69
C LEU A 22 -13.51 -10.74 24.41
N LEU A 23 -13.08 -9.56 23.93
CA LEU A 23 -12.02 -8.74 24.49
C LEU A 23 -10.68 -9.48 24.61
N ARG A 24 -10.33 -10.26 23.60
CA ARG A 24 -9.08 -11.06 23.58
C ARG A 24 -8.43 -11.13 22.21
N LYS A 25 -7.12 -11.40 22.20
CA LYS A 25 -6.38 -11.76 20.99
C LYS A 25 -6.79 -13.17 20.53
N GLU A 26 -7.04 -13.34 19.23
CA GLU A 26 -7.29 -14.65 18.62
C GLU A 26 -6.01 -15.27 18.05
N TRP A 27 -5.18 -14.45 17.42
CA TRP A 27 -3.82 -14.80 17.01
C TRP A 27 -2.92 -13.57 17.12
N SER A 28 -1.61 -13.78 17.23
CA SER A 28 -0.60 -12.73 17.15
C SER A 28 0.63 -13.18 16.36
N LEU A 29 1.33 -12.20 15.81
CA LEU A 29 2.54 -12.36 15.02
C LEU A 29 3.54 -11.26 15.37
N GLU A 30 4.76 -11.64 15.69
CA GLU A 30 5.86 -10.70 15.88
C GLU A 30 6.55 -10.37 14.55
N ILE A 31 6.78 -9.09 14.32
CA ILE A 31 7.40 -8.51 13.14
C ILE A 31 8.80 -8.06 13.52
N LYS A 32 9.80 -8.57 12.81
CA LYS A 32 11.23 -8.30 13.06
C LYS A 32 11.56 -6.80 13.16
N HIS A 33 10.86 -5.99 12.39
CA HIS A 33 11.13 -4.57 12.18
C HIS A 33 9.98 -3.69 12.70
N LYS A 34 10.24 -2.39 12.87
CA LYS A 34 9.20 -1.47 13.34
C LYS A 34 8.09 -1.39 12.28
N ILE A 35 6.84 -1.54 12.72
CA ILE A 35 5.68 -1.51 11.82
C ILE A 35 5.41 -0.04 11.45
N ALA A 36 5.34 0.24 10.15
CA ALA A 36 5.01 1.55 9.60
C ALA A 36 3.51 1.69 9.32
N GLY A 37 2.85 0.60 8.94
CA GLY A 37 1.42 0.62 8.67
C GLY A 37 0.85 -0.76 8.37
N VAL A 38 -0.49 -0.84 8.46
CA VAL A 38 -1.26 -2.03 8.16
C VAL A 38 -2.45 -1.64 7.27
N ALA A 39 -2.70 -2.42 6.23
CA ALA A 39 -3.92 -2.32 5.42
C ALA A 39 -4.53 -3.69 5.19
N ARG A 40 -5.83 -3.72 4.97
CA ARG A 40 -6.58 -4.95 4.71
C ARG A 40 -7.18 -4.94 3.30
N PHE A 41 -7.03 -6.07 2.61
CA PHE A 41 -7.58 -6.37 1.28
C PHE A 41 -8.38 -7.67 1.38
N ASP A 42 -9.69 -7.56 1.61
CA ASP A 42 -10.56 -8.69 1.93
C ASP A 42 -10.01 -9.60 3.05
N ASN A 43 -9.50 -10.80 2.74
CA ASN A 43 -8.94 -11.74 3.71
C ASN A 43 -7.40 -11.69 3.77
N LEU A 44 -6.76 -10.76 3.07
CA LEU A 44 -5.33 -10.48 3.13
C LEU A 44 -5.06 -9.22 3.93
N VAL A 45 -3.93 -9.21 4.62
CA VAL A 45 -3.47 -8.08 5.44
C VAL A 45 -2.04 -7.78 5.03
N LEU A 46 -1.81 -6.56 4.56
CA LEU A 46 -0.48 -6.03 4.32
C LEU A 46 0.06 -5.42 5.61
N ILE A 47 1.27 -5.81 5.98
CA ILE A 47 2.06 -5.22 7.05
C ILE A 47 3.29 -4.61 6.39
N SER A 48 3.43 -3.29 6.49
CA SER A 48 4.66 -2.59 6.10
C SER A 48 5.52 -2.37 7.34
N SER A 49 6.81 -2.66 7.23
CA SER A 49 7.77 -2.47 8.32
C SER A 49 9.11 -1.95 7.79
N TYR A 50 9.95 -1.39 8.66
CA TYR A 50 11.23 -0.81 8.23
C TYR A 50 12.35 -1.04 9.25
N ASN A 51 13.57 -1.20 8.73
CA ASN A 51 14.76 -1.28 9.57
C ASN A 51 15.31 0.13 9.89
N TRP A 52 16.35 0.20 10.73
CA TRP A 52 16.99 1.47 11.09
C TRP A 52 17.56 2.23 9.88
N TRP A 53 17.93 1.52 8.82
CA TRP A 53 18.44 2.09 7.57
C TRP A 53 17.35 2.63 6.63
N GLY A 54 16.09 2.62 7.06
CA GLY A 54 14.96 3.07 6.23
C GLY A 54 14.55 2.10 5.13
N LYS A 55 15.13 0.90 5.07
CA LYS A 55 14.70 -0.14 4.13
C LYS A 55 13.32 -0.66 4.55
N VAL A 56 12.38 -0.65 3.61
CA VAL A 56 10.98 -1.06 3.81
C VAL A 56 10.80 -2.52 3.39
N PHE A 57 10.01 -3.25 4.17
CA PHE A 57 9.63 -4.63 3.96
C PHE A 57 8.11 -4.75 3.99
N SER A 58 7.57 -5.61 3.13
CA SER A 58 6.13 -5.87 3.03
C SER A 58 5.85 -7.34 3.33
N LYS A 59 4.99 -7.62 4.30
CA LYS A 59 4.51 -8.97 4.61
C LYS A 59 3.00 -9.03 4.39
N PHE A 60 2.53 -10.09 3.73
CA PHE A 60 1.11 -10.40 3.61
C PHE A 60 0.76 -11.59 4.48
N ILE A 61 -0.29 -11.45 5.28
CA ILE A 61 -0.84 -12.53 6.10
C ILE A 61 -2.33 -12.74 5.81
N ASN A 62 -2.83 -13.93 6.15
CA ASN A 62 -4.26 -14.21 6.15
C ASN A 62 -4.93 -13.54 7.35
N PHE A 63 -5.99 -12.76 7.14
CA PHE A 63 -6.71 -12.06 8.19
C PHE A 63 -7.27 -13.02 9.26
N SER A 64 -7.74 -14.19 8.85
CA SER A 64 -8.42 -15.13 9.74
C SER A 64 -7.47 -15.99 10.55
N SER A 65 -6.34 -16.42 9.98
CA SER A 65 -5.38 -17.33 10.65
C SER A 65 -4.09 -16.67 11.15
N GLY A 66 -3.73 -15.48 10.65
CA GLY A 66 -2.43 -14.86 10.92
C GLY A 66 -1.26 -15.49 10.15
N GLU A 67 -1.51 -16.53 9.35
CA GLU A 67 -0.47 -17.24 8.60
C GLU A 67 0.15 -16.37 7.52
N THR A 68 1.48 -16.49 7.34
CA THR A 68 2.21 -15.77 6.29
C THR A 68 1.85 -16.31 4.90
N VAL A 69 1.36 -15.41 4.05
CA VAL A 69 1.05 -15.66 2.64
C VAL A 69 2.25 -15.33 1.77
N LEU A 70 2.79 -14.11 1.88
CA LEU A 70 3.95 -13.63 1.11
C LEU A 70 4.85 -12.77 1.99
N ASP A 71 6.16 -12.89 1.76
CA ASP A 71 7.18 -11.96 2.25
C ASP A 71 7.86 -11.31 1.04
N ILE A 72 7.76 -9.99 0.96
CA ILE A 72 8.16 -9.20 -0.20
C ILE A 72 9.14 -8.11 0.25
N ASP A 73 10.35 -8.19 -0.29
CA ASP A 73 11.40 -7.17 -0.11
C ASP A 73 11.27 -6.08 -1.18
N GLU A 74 10.09 -5.45 -1.25
CA GLU A 74 9.77 -4.38 -2.19
C GLU A 74 9.15 -3.21 -1.41
N ASN A 75 9.61 -2.00 -1.70
CA ASN A 75 9.01 -0.77 -1.18
C ASN A 75 7.79 -0.40 -2.03
N ILE A 76 6.65 -1.01 -1.72
CA ILE A 76 5.39 -0.88 -2.46
C ILE A 76 4.76 0.50 -2.20
N LEU A 77 4.45 1.21 -3.28
CA LEU A 77 3.80 2.53 -3.29
C LEU A 77 2.35 2.50 -3.76
N SER A 78 1.98 1.50 -4.53
CA SER A 78 0.63 1.26 -4.99
C SER A 78 0.43 -0.22 -5.21
N LEU A 79 -0.74 -0.74 -4.84
CA LEU A 79 -1.02 -2.16 -4.94
C LEU A 79 -2.48 -2.42 -5.29
N LEU A 80 -2.70 -3.57 -5.90
CA LEU A 80 -3.99 -4.11 -6.24
C LEU A 80 -3.93 -5.63 -6.05
N ILE A 81 -4.95 -6.20 -5.41
CA ILE A 81 -5.19 -7.64 -5.44
C ILE A 81 -6.23 -7.91 -6.51
N TYR A 82 -5.93 -8.80 -7.45
CA TYR A 82 -6.87 -9.24 -8.46
C TYR A 82 -6.71 -10.74 -8.67
N GLU A 83 -7.80 -11.48 -8.44
CA GLU A 83 -7.76 -12.93 -8.31
C GLU A 83 -6.71 -13.34 -7.25
N ASP A 84 -5.94 -14.38 -7.52
CA ASP A 84 -4.85 -14.92 -6.71
C ASP A 84 -3.49 -14.28 -7.05
N LYS A 85 -3.51 -13.00 -7.43
CA LYS A 85 -2.33 -12.22 -7.79
C LYS A 85 -2.31 -10.87 -7.08
N LEU A 86 -1.11 -10.44 -6.70
CA LEU A 86 -0.80 -9.12 -6.19
C LEU A 86 -0.05 -8.36 -7.28
N TYR A 87 -0.61 -7.24 -7.71
CA TYR A 87 0.05 -6.30 -8.61
C TYR A 87 0.50 -5.08 -7.82
N PHE A 88 1.68 -4.55 -8.14
CA PHE A 88 2.23 -3.41 -7.41
C PHE A 88 3.06 -2.49 -8.28
N ILE A 89 3.27 -1.28 -7.76
CA ILE A 89 4.27 -0.31 -8.21
C ILE A 89 5.18 0.00 -7.02
N ASN A 90 6.49 -0.07 -7.20
CA ASN A 90 7.46 0.17 -6.12
C ASN A 90 8.23 1.51 -6.26
N LYS A 91 9.00 1.88 -5.22
CA LYS A 91 9.85 3.08 -5.18
C LYS A 91 10.96 3.08 -6.26
N ASP A 92 11.33 1.89 -6.76
CA ASP A 92 12.30 1.72 -7.83
C ASP A 92 11.71 1.92 -9.24
N LYS A 93 10.44 2.36 -9.32
CA LYS A 93 9.74 2.65 -10.57
C LYS A 93 9.54 1.40 -11.42
N GLU A 94 9.17 0.31 -10.78
CA GLU A 94 8.86 -0.96 -11.43
C GLU A 94 7.41 -1.35 -11.16
N ILE A 95 6.79 -1.97 -12.15
CA ILE A 95 5.50 -2.65 -12.04
C ILE A 95 5.79 -4.13 -11.88
N GLY A 96 5.21 -4.76 -10.87
CA GLY A 96 5.42 -6.18 -10.62
C GLY A 96 4.15 -6.93 -10.29
N CYS A 97 4.28 -8.26 -10.31
CA CYS A 97 3.21 -9.17 -9.98
C CYS A 97 3.74 -10.38 -9.19
N TYR A 98 3.05 -10.76 -8.12
CA TYR A 98 3.26 -11.99 -7.37
C TYR A 98 2.00 -12.87 -7.43
N SER A 99 2.17 -14.18 -7.52
CA SER A 99 1.08 -15.13 -7.23
C SER A 99 0.98 -15.33 -5.72
N THR A 100 -0.21 -15.16 -5.16
CA THR A 100 -0.47 -15.44 -3.73
C THR A 100 -0.60 -16.93 -3.45
N ILE A 101 -1.01 -17.73 -4.45
CA ILE A 101 -1.05 -19.20 -4.37
C ILE A 101 0.35 -19.80 -4.45
N ARG A 102 1.11 -19.46 -5.50
CA ARG A 102 2.45 -20.04 -5.72
C ARG A 102 3.53 -19.39 -4.87
N LYS A 103 3.19 -18.32 -4.15
CA LYS A 103 4.09 -17.54 -3.29
C LYS A 103 5.36 -17.08 -4.01
N THR A 104 5.24 -16.73 -5.29
CA THR A 104 6.39 -16.40 -6.14
C THR A 104 6.09 -15.25 -7.08
N LYS A 105 7.14 -14.56 -7.49
CA LYS A 105 7.09 -13.46 -8.46
C LYS A 105 6.78 -14.01 -9.85
N ILE A 106 5.85 -13.36 -10.55
CA ILE A 106 5.50 -13.66 -11.94
C ILE A 106 6.34 -12.77 -12.87
N PHE A 107 6.30 -11.45 -12.66
CA PHE A 107 7.10 -10.50 -13.42
C PHE A 107 7.48 -9.29 -12.57
N LYS A 108 8.50 -8.55 -13.02
CA LYS A 108 8.84 -7.19 -12.59
C LYS A 108 9.49 -6.46 -13.76
N VAL A 109 8.94 -5.31 -14.14
CA VAL A 109 9.37 -4.54 -15.31
C VAL A 109 9.44 -3.06 -15.00
N ALA A 110 10.35 -2.33 -15.65
CA ALA A 110 10.49 -0.89 -15.47
C ALA A 110 9.26 -0.12 -16.00
N SER A 111 8.82 0.93 -15.28
CA SER A 111 7.67 1.77 -15.63
C SER A 111 8.09 3.09 -16.28
N ALA A 112 8.79 3.02 -17.43
CA ALA A 112 9.37 4.18 -18.09
C ALA A 112 8.30 5.23 -18.44
N GLY A 113 8.52 6.50 -18.06
CA GLY A 113 7.64 7.61 -18.39
C GLY A 113 6.33 7.68 -17.58
N LEU A 114 6.09 6.73 -16.67
CA LEU A 114 4.87 6.70 -15.85
C LEU A 114 4.90 7.73 -14.71
N TRP A 115 6.07 8.06 -14.17
CA TRP A 115 6.17 9.00 -13.04
C TRP A 115 5.89 10.45 -13.43
N SER A 116 5.13 11.14 -12.58
CA SER A 116 4.89 12.58 -12.66
C SER A 116 6.17 13.38 -12.36
N TRP A 117 6.27 14.59 -12.91
CA TRP A 117 7.41 15.49 -12.69
C TRP A 117 7.49 15.99 -11.23
N ASP A 118 6.34 16.04 -10.55
CA ASP A 118 6.20 16.43 -9.14
C ASP A 118 6.57 15.29 -8.18
N GLY A 119 7.07 14.15 -8.68
CA GLY A 119 7.44 13.00 -7.85
C GLY A 119 6.25 12.22 -7.29
N THR A 120 5.01 12.54 -7.66
CA THR A 120 3.83 11.79 -7.21
C THR A 120 3.90 10.34 -7.71
N PRO A 121 3.78 9.34 -6.81
CA PRO A 121 3.72 7.94 -7.20
C PRO A 121 2.57 7.65 -8.16
N PRO A 122 2.80 6.80 -9.18
CA PRO A 122 1.73 6.30 -10.02
C PRO A 122 0.77 5.40 -9.23
N LYS A 123 -0.48 5.35 -9.70
CA LYS A 123 -1.57 4.55 -9.16
C LYS A 123 -1.78 3.30 -10.00
N ILE A 124 -2.37 2.27 -9.39
CA ILE A 124 -2.80 1.05 -10.08
C ILE A 124 -4.28 0.77 -9.77
N ALA A 125 -5.06 0.40 -10.79
CA ALA A 125 -6.48 0.10 -10.63
C ALA A 125 -6.95 -0.99 -11.58
N LEU A 126 -7.91 -1.79 -11.14
CA LEU A 126 -8.67 -2.70 -11.99
C LEU A 126 -9.86 -1.95 -12.57
N ILE A 127 -9.94 -1.83 -13.90
CA ILE A 127 -11.06 -1.18 -14.58
C ILE A 127 -11.44 -2.04 -15.78
N ASP A 128 -12.69 -2.50 -15.81
CA ASP A 128 -13.21 -3.38 -16.86
C ASP A 128 -12.28 -4.57 -17.17
N LYS A 129 -11.94 -5.33 -16.12
CA LYS A 129 -11.03 -6.51 -16.15
C LYS A 129 -9.62 -6.23 -16.68
N SER A 130 -9.27 -4.97 -16.88
CA SER A 130 -7.93 -4.53 -17.30
C SER A 130 -7.25 -3.84 -16.14
N ILE A 131 -5.97 -4.13 -15.93
CA ILE A 131 -5.17 -3.38 -14.97
C ILE A 131 -4.60 -2.15 -15.65
N PHE A 132 -4.86 -0.99 -15.06
CA PHE A 132 -4.28 0.27 -15.47
C PHE A 132 -3.24 0.72 -14.45
N ALA A 133 -2.05 1.09 -14.92
CA ALA A 133 -1.09 1.86 -14.14
C ALA A 133 -1.04 3.28 -14.70
N PHE A 134 -1.24 4.31 -13.87
CA PHE A 134 -1.37 5.67 -14.37
C PHE A 134 -0.87 6.74 -13.38
N SER A 135 -0.54 7.90 -13.92
CA SER A 135 -0.21 9.12 -13.18
C SER A 135 -0.92 10.31 -13.83
N LYS A 136 -0.65 11.54 -13.38
CA LYS A 136 -1.14 12.76 -14.05
C LYS A 136 -0.65 12.88 -15.50
N ARG A 137 0.42 12.17 -15.88
CA ARG A 137 1.01 12.28 -17.23
C ARG A 137 0.44 11.26 -18.20
N LYS A 138 0.41 10.00 -17.81
CA LYS A 138 0.13 8.87 -18.70
C LYS A 138 -0.70 7.80 -17.99
N ALA A 139 -1.37 6.99 -18.79
CA ALA A 139 -1.96 5.74 -18.36
C ALA A 139 -1.48 4.61 -19.28
N TYR A 140 -1.22 3.46 -18.68
CA TYR A 140 -0.86 2.23 -19.37
C TYR A 140 -1.86 1.15 -19.00
N LYS A 141 -2.30 0.37 -19.99
CA LYS A 141 -2.84 -0.97 -19.74
C LYS A 141 -1.67 -1.92 -19.52
N ILE A 142 -1.80 -2.77 -18.51
CA ILE A 142 -0.77 -3.74 -18.13
C ILE A 142 -1.19 -5.13 -18.61
N ASN A 143 -0.31 -5.77 -19.38
CA ASN A 143 -0.48 -7.16 -19.74
C ASN A 143 -0.32 -8.05 -18.49
N LEU A 144 -1.35 -8.84 -18.18
CA LEU A 144 -1.44 -9.61 -16.95
C LEU A 144 -0.42 -10.76 -16.84
N SER A 145 0.18 -11.20 -17.95
CA SER A 145 1.12 -12.33 -17.96
C SER A 145 2.59 -11.92 -17.84
N ASN A 146 2.97 -10.77 -18.41
CA ASN A 146 4.38 -10.35 -18.53
C ASN A 146 4.66 -8.91 -18.08
N GLY A 147 3.64 -8.12 -17.73
CA GLY A 147 3.78 -6.73 -17.30
C GLY A 147 4.00 -5.72 -18.42
N GLU A 148 3.97 -6.15 -19.69
CA GLU A 148 4.12 -5.24 -20.83
C GLU A 148 3.09 -4.09 -20.78
N GLN A 149 3.56 -2.89 -21.10
CA GLN A 149 2.81 -1.65 -20.97
C GLN A 149 2.35 -1.15 -22.33
N SER A 150 1.05 -0.98 -22.50
CA SER A 150 0.46 -0.37 -23.71
C SER A 150 -0.17 0.96 -23.34
N GLU A 151 0.29 2.06 -23.95
CA GLU A 151 -0.23 3.39 -23.64
C GLU A 151 -1.73 3.46 -23.97
N ALA A 152 -2.52 4.01 -23.04
CA ALA A 152 -3.95 4.06 -23.13
C ALA A 152 -4.50 5.32 -22.44
N LYS A 153 -5.78 5.61 -22.67
CA LYS A 153 -6.54 6.56 -21.85
C LYS A 153 -7.33 5.77 -20.81
N LEU A 154 -7.58 6.40 -19.65
CA LEU A 154 -8.55 5.85 -18.72
C LEU A 154 -9.96 5.89 -19.35
N PRO A 155 -10.87 4.98 -18.95
CA PRO A 155 -12.24 4.96 -19.45
C PRO A 155 -13.01 6.26 -19.18
N LYS A 156 -14.11 6.44 -19.92
CA LYS A 156 -14.97 7.63 -19.82
C LYS A 156 -15.39 7.89 -18.38
N GLY A 157 -15.24 9.15 -17.93
CA GLY A 157 -15.58 9.59 -16.57
C GLY A 157 -14.41 9.60 -15.59
N LEU A 158 -13.25 9.06 -15.98
CA LEU A 158 -12.02 9.12 -15.18
C LEU A 158 -10.98 10.00 -15.86
N ASP A 159 -10.53 11.05 -15.16
CA ASP A 159 -9.41 11.88 -15.57
C ASP A 159 -8.21 11.60 -14.66
N ASN A 160 -7.16 11.00 -15.23
CA ASN A 160 -5.92 10.68 -14.51
C ASN A 160 -5.23 11.91 -13.92
N LYS A 161 -5.48 13.12 -14.45
CA LYS A 161 -4.93 14.37 -13.92
C LYS A 161 -5.61 14.83 -12.64
N SER A 162 -6.87 14.48 -12.47
CA SER A 162 -7.72 14.95 -11.37
C SER A 162 -7.97 13.89 -10.30
N ILE A 163 -7.63 12.62 -10.55
CA ILE A 163 -7.74 11.56 -9.55
C ILE A 163 -6.69 11.77 -8.44
N THR A 164 -7.17 12.10 -7.24
CA THR A 164 -6.36 12.29 -6.02
C THR A 164 -6.47 11.14 -5.03
N ALA A 165 -7.64 10.48 -5.02
CA ALA A 165 -8.20 9.42 -4.17
C ALA A 165 -8.58 8.11 -4.93
N LEU A 166 -8.14 6.91 -4.53
CA LEU A 166 -8.61 5.62 -5.03
C LEU A 166 -8.51 4.54 -3.96
N VAL A 167 -9.61 3.82 -3.78
CA VAL A 167 -9.75 2.66 -2.91
C VAL A 167 -10.61 1.65 -3.66
N ASP A 168 -10.20 0.38 -3.65
CA ASP A 168 -10.99 -0.71 -4.22
C ASP A 168 -12.07 -1.19 -3.24
N GLU A 169 -13.12 -1.86 -3.74
CA GLU A 169 -14.26 -2.35 -2.94
C GLU A 169 -13.82 -3.18 -1.72
N PHE A 170 -12.73 -3.92 -1.86
CA PHE A 170 -12.23 -4.85 -0.84
C PHE A 170 -11.15 -4.25 0.07
N GLN A 171 -10.75 -3.00 -0.17
CA GLN A 171 -9.72 -2.36 0.61
C GLN A 171 -10.33 -1.59 1.80
N ILE A 172 -9.85 -1.91 3.01
CA ILE A 172 -10.28 -1.26 4.24
C ILE A 172 -9.05 -0.66 4.94
N ASN A 173 -9.03 0.68 5.02
CA ASN A 173 -8.07 1.45 5.79
C ASN A 173 -8.81 2.10 6.97
N ILE A 174 -8.43 1.78 8.20
CA ILE A 174 -9.01 2.37 9.42
C ILE A 174 -7.86 3.03 10.19
N ASN A 175 -7.96 4.35 10.42
CA ASN A 175 -7.04 5.15 11.24
C ASN A 175 -5.57 5.24 10.78
N THR A 176 -5.23 4.81 9.57
CA THR A 176 -3.88 4.97 8.99
C THR A 176 -3.80 6.19 8.07
N PHE A 177 -3.72 7.39 8.68
CA PHE A 177 -3.10 8.54 8.01
C PHE A 177 -1.68 8.65 8.56
N SER A 178 -0.67 8.47 7.70
CA SER A 178 0.74 8.46 8.14
C SER A 178 1.12 9.75 8.85
N SER A 179 1.36 9.72 10.16
CA SER A 179 2.04 10.79 10.88
C SER A 179 3.54 10.51 10.86
N SER A 180 4.24 10.90 9.79
CA SER A 180 5.70 11.02 9.85
C SER A 180 6.14 12.45 9.51
N PRO A 181 6.94 13.13 10.36
CA PRO A 181 7.38 14.52 10.14
C PRO A 181 8.50 14.65 9.10
N SER A 182 9.14 13.55 8.70
CA SER A 182 10.11 13.50 7.61
C SER A 182 9.40 13.00 6.36
N GLY A 183 9.34 13.80 5.30
CA GLY A 183 8.62 13.56 4.04
C GLY A 183 8.94 12.26 3.26
N ASP A 184 9.65 11.30 3.86
CA ASP A 184 9.64 9.89 3.49
C ASP A 184 8.54 9.18 4.31
N SER A 185 7.27 9.49 4.05
CA SER A 185 6.15 8.81 4.69
C SER A 185 6.08 7.35 4.21
N GLY A 186 6.55 6.43 5.03
CA GLY A 186 6.31 5.01 4.85
C GLY A 186 4.85 4.67 5.09
N PHE A 187 3.97 4.94 4.11
CA PHE A 187 2.80 4.13 3.76
C PHE A 187 2.07 4.72 2.54
N ILE A 188 1.90 3.97 1.44
CA ILE A 188 0.71 4.09 0.59
C ILE A 188 0.24 2.69 0.18
N ALA A 189 -0.76 2.19 0.90
CA ALA A 189 -1.68 1.19 0.37
C ALA A 189 -3.04 1.88 0.24
N GLY A 190 -3.47 2.18 -0.99
CA GLY A 190 -4.67 2.98 -1.31
C GLY A 190 -4.47 4.46 -1.01
N ASP A 191 -3.90 5.14 -2.00
CA ASP A 191 -4.00 6.58 -2.27
C ASP A 191 -4.04 7.54 -1.07
N MET A 192 -2.85 7.99 -0.65
CA MET A 192 -2.73 9.28 0.03
C MET A 192 -2.15 10.27 -0.96
N GLY A 193 -2.99 11.23 -1.38
CA GLY A 193 -2.54 12.44 -2.06
C GLY A 193 -1.47 13.12 -1.20
N GLY A 194 -0.35 13.50 -1.83
CA GLY A 194 0.72 14.24 -1.18
C GLY A 194 0.17 15.53 -0.59
N GLY A 195 0.09 15.57 0.74
CA GLY A 195 -0.15 16.79 1.48
C GLY A 195 1.18 17.44 1.80
N ASP A 196 1.32 18.71 1.42
CA ASP A 196 2.45 19.57 1.78
C ASP A 196 2.71 19.50 3.29
N ALA A 197 3.90 18.98 3.66
CA ALA A 197 4.44 19.13 5.00
C ALA A 197 4.95 20.57 5.13
N GLY A 198 4.05 21.50 5.46
CA GLY A 198 4.43 22.82 5.96
C GLY A 198 5.29 22.66 7.20
N GLY A 199 6.56 23.09 7.11
CA GLY A 199 7.50 23.09 8.21
C GLY A 199 6.95 23.91 9.37
N GLY A 200 6.85 23.27 10.54
CA GLY A 200 6.61 23.99 11.78
C GLY A 200 7.87 24.76 12.13
N ASP A 201 7.81 26.09 12.01
CA ASP A 201 8.76 26.99 12.64
C ASP A 201 8.69 26.76 14.17
N ALA A 202 9.68 26.06 14.71
CA ALA A 202 9.97 26.10 16.13
C ALA A 202 10.62 27.45 16.44
N GLY A 203 9.79 28.49 16.54
CA GLY A 203 10.17 29.77 17.12
C GLY A 203 10.55 29.56 18.58
N GLY A 204 11.85 29.62 18.87
CA GLY A 204 12.38 29.63 20.22
C GLY A 204 12.02 30.95 20.90
N GLY A 205 11.12 30.87 21.88
CA GLY A 205 10.94 31.87 22.91
C GLY A 205 11.16 31.19 24.26
N ASP A 206 12.18 31.62 24.98
CA ASP A 206 11.97 32.19 26.30
C ASP A 206 13.26 32.84 26.79
N GLY A 207 13.17 34.14 27.05
CA GLY A 207 14.15 34.89 27.80
C GLY A 207 13.77 35.00 29.27
N GLY A 208 14.74 35.41 30.08
CA GLY A 208 14.49 36.14 31.32
C GLY A 208 14.55 35.32 32.60
N GLY A 209 15.65 35.48 33.33
CA GLY A 209 15.89 35.02 34.70
C GLY A 209 17.35 35.23 35.07
#